data_AF-A0A8H7ISC4-F1
#
_entry.id   AF-A0A8H7ISC4-F1
#
_cell.length_a   1.000
_cell.length_b   1.000
_cell.length_c   1.000
_cell.angle_alpha   90.00
_cell.angle_beta   90.00
_cell.angle_gamma   90.00
#
_symmetry.space_group_name_H-M   'P 1'
#
loop_
_entity.id
_entity.type
_entity.pdbx_description
1 polymer ?
#
loop_
_entity_poly.entity_id
_entity_poly.type
_entity_poly.pdbx_seq_one_letter_code
_entity_poly.pdbx_strand_id
1 'polypeptide(L)'
;MDEVFIPDFFLWPRSEVSWLPGCTHLSLSESVRPDLALTEEELIAASELRRQRDAAKTHRYRKRKREENEKGFLRNNLAQHQSWSERNPGRVDDIAAGVRKKAKDLERFRCNLCNYNAATQFALDAHDLSQAHLDAAKRGFKALKPLSAAALNRRASRADAVANQTHFCAPCNKACSSSTDLKRRCNLCDHNAATQ
;
A
#
# COMPACT_ATOMS: atom_id res chain seq x y z
N MET A 1 -20.09 2.11 -41.29
CA MET A 1 -19.45 0.95 -40.65
C MET A 1 -17.97 1.14 -40.89
N ASP A 2 -17.27 1.60 -39.87
CA ASP A 2 -15.84 1.87 -39.96
C ASP A 2 -15.10 0.52 -40.04
N GLU A 3 -14.35 0.34 -41.10
CA GLU A 3 -13.51 -0.84 -41.34
C GLU A 3 -12.42 -0.87 -40.25
N VAL A 4 -12.58 -1.79 -39.30
CA VAL A 4 -11.55 -2.08 -38.30
C VAL A 4 -10.40 -2.79 -39.02
N PHE A 5 -9.43 -2.02 -39.51
CA PHE A 5 -8.19 -2.55 -40.05
C PHE A 5 -7.30 -3.02 -38.91
N ILE A 6 -7.20 -4.34 -38.70
CA ILE A 6 -6.29 -4.93 -37.73
C ILE A 6 -5.02 -5.39 -38.48
N PRO A 7 -3.86 -4.71 -38.38
CA PRO A 7 -2.79 -4.86 -39.37
C PRO A 7 -1.94 -6.13 -39.28
N ASP A 8 -2.09 -7.00 -38.27
CA ASP A 8 -1.06 -7.99 -37.94
C ASP A 8 -1.61 -9.36 -37.50
N PHE A 9 -2.70 -9.82 -38.11
CA PHE A 9 -3.25 -11.14 -37.79
C PHE A 9 -3.65 -11.92 -39.04
N PHE A 10 -2.95 -13.01 -39.30
CA PHE A 10 -3.25 -13.93 -40.39
C PHE A 10 -3.94 -15.20 -39.88
N LEU A 11 -4.93 -15.67 -40.64
CA LEU A 11 -5.74 -16.88 -40.34
C LEU A 11 -5.12 -18.18 -40.88
N TRP A 12 -3.91 -18.13 -41.45
CA TRP A 12 -3.30 -19.26 -42.17
C TRP A 12 -2.22 -20.00 -41.36
N PRO A 13 -2.03 -21.32 -41.58
CA PRO A 13 -0.94 -22.09 -41.00
C PRO A 13 0.43 -21.52 -41.37
N ARG A 14 1.38 -21.55 -40.43
CA ARG A 14 2.74 -21.01 -40.64
C ARG A 14 3.49 -21.66 -41.80
N SER A 15 3.15 -22.91 -42.12
CA SER A 15 3.70 -23.67 -43.25
C SER A 15 3.31 -23.12 -44.62
N GLU A 16 2.24 -22.32 -44.69
CA GLU A 16 1.72 -21.77 -45.94
C GLU A 16 2.29 -20.37 -46.25
N VAL A 17 3.07 -19.80 -45.34
CA VAL A 17 3.65 -18.46 -45.48
C VAL A 17 5.16 -18.55 -45.61
N SER A 18 5.72 -17.86 -46.61
CA SER A 18 7.17 -17.71 -46.75
C SER A 18 7.65 -16.58 -45.82
N TRP A 19 8.48 -16.93 -44.83
CA TRP A 19 8.95 -15.99 -43.81
C TRP A 19 10.30 -15.40 -44.20
N LEU A 20 10.40 -14.07 -44.20
CA LEU A 20 11.68 -13.38 -44.33
C LEU A 20 12.39 -13.28 -42.97
N PRO A 21 13.73 -13.24 -42.95
CA PRO A 21 14.48 -12.96 -41.73
C PRO A 21 14.02 -11.65 -41.10
N GLY A 22 13.44 -11.71 -39.90
CA GLY A 22 12.92 -10.54 -39.17
C GLY A 22 11.40 -10.41 -39.09
N CYS A 23 10.62 -11.30 -39.72
CA CYS A 23 9.17 -11.34 -39.53
C CYS A 23 8.82 -11.71 -38.07
N THR A 24 8.00 -10.89 -37.39
CA THR A 24 7.59 -11.05 -35.98
C THR A 24 6.12 -11.44 -35.80
N HIS A 25 5.40 -11.69 -36.89
CA HIS A 25 3.97 -11.99 -36.88
C HIS A 25 3.71 -13.41 -36.33
N LEU A 26 2.80 -13.53 -35.36
CA LEU A 26 2.27 -14.81 -34.86
C LEU A 26 0.98 -15.11 -35.62
N SER A 27 0.84 -16.30 -36.20
CA SER A 27 -0.45 -16.67 -36.83
C SER A 27 -1.53 -16.79 -35.75
N LEU A 28 -2.75 -16.28 -36.00
CA LEU A 28 -3.87 -16.44 -35.05
C LEU A 28 -4.31 -17.90 -34.93
N SER A 29 -4.11 -18.68 -35.99
CA SER A 29 -4.34 -20.14 -36.01
C SER A 29 -3.39 -20.88 -35.05
N GLU A 30 -2.16 -20.38 -34.91
CA GLU A 30 -1.21 -20.74 -33.87
C GLU A 30 -1.29 -19.71 -32.73
N SER A 31 -2.52 -19.37 -32.32
CA SER A 31 -2.74 -18.70 -31.04
C SER A 31 -1.81 -19.37 -30.01
N VAL A 32 -1.26 -18.56 -29.08
CA VAL A 32 -0.76 -19.13 -27.82
C VAL A 32 -1.98 -19.77 -27.19
N ARG A 33 -2.31 -20.99 -27.62
CA ARG A 33 -3.28 -21.83 -26.98
C ARG A 33 -2.70 -21.92 -25.58
N PRO A 34 -3.33 -21.35 -24.54
CA PRO A 34 -3.07 -21.93 -23.23
C PRO A 34 -3.30 -23.42 -23.48
N ASP A 35 -2.32 -24.28 -23.27
CA ASP A 35 -2.56 -25.71 -23.38
C ASP A 35 -3.67 -26.00 -22.36
N LEU A 36 -4.93 -26.02 -22.84
CA LEU A 36 -6.12 -26.26 -22.03
C LEU A 36 -6.14 -27.71 -21.54
N ALA A 37 -5.19 -28.52 -22.02
CA ALA A 37 -4.90 -29.87 -21.57
C ALA A 37 -3.96 -29.91 -20.36
N LEU A 38 -3.34 -28.79 -19.95
CA LEU A 38 -2.52 -28.77 -18.74
C LEU A 38 -3.40 -28.99 -17.51
N THR A 39 -2.98 -29.90 -16.64
CA THR A 39 -3.62 -30.06 -15.35
C THR A 39 -3.40 -28.81 -14.48
N GLU A 40 -4.16 -28.67 -13.39
CA GLU A 40 -3.96 -27.56 -12.46
C GLU A 40 -2.52 -27.52 -11.92
N GLU A 41 -1.95 -28.69 -11.62
CA GLU A 41 -0.56 -28.82 -11.16
C GLU A 41 0.45 -28.33 -12.21
N GLU A 42 0.22 -28.67 -13.48
CA GLU A 42 1.09 -28.24 -14.58
C GLU A 42 0.96 -26.74 -14.85
N LEU A 43 -0.24 -26.16 -14.70
CA LEU A 43 -0.46 -24.72 -14.78
C LEU A 43 0.25 -23.97 -13.65
N ILE A 44 0.20 -24.49 -12.42
CA ILE A 44 0.93 -23.93 -11.28
C ILE A 44 2.44 -23.99 -11.55
N ALA A 45 2.97 -25.16 -11.93
CA ALA A 45 4.39 -25.35 -12.23
C ALA A 45 4.87 -24.44 -13.38
N ALA A 46 4.09 -24.29 -14.44
CA ALA A 46 4.39 -23.38 -15.54
C ALA A 46 4.35 -21.91 -15.09
N SER A 47 3.43 -21.55 -14.18
CA SER A 47 3.39 -20.21 -13.58
C SER A 47 4.63 -19.91 -12.74
N GLU A 48 5.08 -20.88 -11.94
CA GLU A 48 6.28 -20.76 -11.11
C GLU A 48 7.53 -20.66 -11.95
N LEU A 49 7.67 -21.51 -12.98
CA LEU A 49 8.81 -21.48 -13.90
C LEU A 49 8.90 -20.12 -14.61
N ARG A 50 7.77 -19.54 -15.03
CA ARG A 50 7.73 -18.18 -15.61
C ARG A 50 8.20 -17.14 -14.60
N ARG A 51 7.66 -17.15 -13.38
CA ARG A 51 8.08 -16.24 -12.29
C ARG A 51 9.59 -16.35 -12.02
N GLN A 52 10.14 -17.56 -11.98
CA GLN A 52 11.57 -17.80 -11.79
C GLN A 52 12.40 -17.24 -12.95
N ARG A 53 11.99 -17.48 -14.20
CA ARG A 53 12.68 -16.95 -15.39
C ARG A 53 12.68 -15.42 -15.41
N ASP A 54 11.55 -14.79 -15.09
CA ASP A 54 11.43 -13.33 -15.04
C ASP A 54 12.25 -12.72 -13.90
N ALA A 55 12.25 -13.36 -12.73
CA ALA A 55 13.10 -12.99 -11.61
C ALA A 55 14.59 -13.08 -11.99
N ALA A 56 15.02 -14.18 -12.62
CA ALA A 56 16.39 -14.37 -13.08
C ALA A 56 16.79 -13.35 -14.16
N LYS A 57 15.90 -13.06 -15.12
CA LYS A 57 16.11 -12.02 -16.14
C LYS A 57 16.29 -10.64 -15.51
N THR A 58 15.40 -10.29 -14.58
CA THR A 58 15.47 -9.02 -13.84
C THR A 58 16.74 -8.92 -13.00
N HIS A 59 17.14 -10.00 -12.33
CA HIS A 59 18.37 -10.06 -11.56
C HIS A 59 19.61 -9.85 -12.44
N ARG A 60 19.72 -10.56 -13.57
CA ARG A 60 20.82 -10.38 -14.53
C ARG A 60 20.90 -8.95 -15.06
N TYR A 61 19.76 -8.36 -15.42
CA TYR A 61 19.69 -6.97 -15.86
C TYR A 61 20.19 -5.99 -14.78
N ARG A 62 19.69 -6.13 -13.54
CA ARG A 62 20.07 -5.28 -12.41
C ARG A 62 21.55 -5.43 -12.08
N LYS A 63 22.08 -6.66 -12.08
CA LYS A 63 23.50 -6.95 -11.86
C LYS A 63 24.37 -6.24 -12.90
N ARG A 64 24.09 -6.48 -14.19
CA ARG A 64 24.82 -5.85 -15.30
C ARG A 64 24.80 -4.32 -15.20
N LYS A 65 23.65 -3.71 -14.89
CA LYS A 65 23.55 -2.24 -14.75
C LYS A 65 24.32 -1.68 -13.55
N ARG A 66 24.39 -2.43 -12.44
CA ARG A 66 25.22 -2.05 -11.29
C ARG A 66 26.71 -2.15 -11.62
N GLU A 67 27.12 -3.21 -12.32
CA GLU A 67 28.51 -3.41 -12.75
C GLU A 67 28.96 -2.32 -13.75
N GLU A 68 28.07 -1.91 -14.67
CA GLU A 68 28.34 -0.81 -15.61
C GLU A 68 28.52 0.56 -14.90
N ASN A 69 27.60 0.91 -13.99
CA ASN A 69 27.67 2.16 -13.23
C ASN A 69 26.75 2.11 -11.99
N GLU A 70 27.30 1.67 -10.86
CA GLU A 70 26.54 1.51 -9.62
C GLU A 70 25.93 2.83 -9.13
N LYS A 71 26.72 3.91 -9.08
CA LYS A 71 26.25 5.22 -8.60
C LYS A 71 25.10 5.75 -9.46
N GLY A 72 25.24 5.65 -10.78
CA GLY A 72 24.19 6.05 -11.73
C GLY A 72 22.93 5.20 -11.57
N PHE A 73 23.08 3.87 -11.41
CA PHE A 73 21.95 2.97 -11.19
C PHE A 73 21.18 3.29 -9.91
N LEU A 74 21.88 3.52 -8.79
CA LEU A 74 21.26 3.87 -7.51
C LEU A 74 20.53 5.21 -7.59
N ARG A 75 21.16 6.23 -8.21
CA ARG A 75 20.54 7.56 -8.39
C ARG A 75 19.27 7.47 -9.25
N ASN A 76 19.30 6.71 -10.33
CA ASN A 76 18.13 6.54 -11.21
C ASN A 76 16.99 5.81 -10.50
N ASN A 77 17.29 4.78 -9.71
CA ASN A 77 16.29 4.06 -8.92
C ASN A 77 15.65 4.97 -7.86
N LEU A 78 16.45 5.78 -7.17
CA LEU A 78 15.95 6.79 -6.22
C LEU A 78 15.03 7.80 -6.92
N ALA A 79 15.45 8.37 -8.05
CA ALA A 79 14.66 9.32 -8.82
C ALA A 79 13.34 8.69 -9.32
N GLN A 80 13.37 7.44 -9.79
CA GLN A 80 12.18 6.71 -10.19
C GLN A 80 11.21 6.50 -9.02
N HIS A 81 11.73 6.14 -7.84
CA HIS A 81 10.93 5.98 -6.63
C HIS A 81 10.32 7.31 -6.16
N GLN A 82 11.08 8.40 -6.16
CA GLN A 82 10.60 9.74 -5.83
C GLN A 82 9.50 10.18 -6.78
N SER A 83 9.74 10.11 -8.09
CA SER A 83 8.74 10.43 -9.12
C SER A 83 7.47 9.58 -9.01
N TRP A 84 7.61 8.29 -8.65
CA TRP A 84 6.45 7.44 -8.41
C TRP A 84 5.68 7.88 -7.15
N SER A 85 6.39 8.20 -6.07
CA SER A 85 5.81 8.61 -4.79
C SER A 85 5.05 9.94 -4.92
N GLU A 86 5.62 10.92 -5.62
CA GLU A 86 5.01 12.22 -5.90
C GLU A 86 3.71 12.09 -6.71
N ARG A 87 3.69 11.15 -7.68
CA ARG A 87 2.49 10.87 -8.48
C ARG A 87 1.43 10.04 -7.74
N ASN A 88 1.79 9.38 -6.65
CA ASN A 88 0.92 8.41 -5.96
C ASN A 88 0.91 8.61 -4.43
N PRO A 89 0.64 9.83 -3.91
CA PRO A 89 0.75 10.11 -2.47
C PRO A 89 -0.16 9.21 -1.63
N GLY A 90 -1.43 9.02 -2.04
CA GLY A 90 -2.36 8.15 -1.32
C GLY A 90 -1.89 6.69 -1.25
N ARG A 91 -1.28 6.18 -2.33
CA ARG A 91 -0.76 4.80 -2.35
C ARG A 91 0.49 4.65 -1.48
N VAL A 92 1.32 5.68 -1.36
CA VAL A 92 2.45 5.70 -0.42
C VAL A 92 1.93 5.61 1.01
N ASP A 93 0.90 6.38 1.34
CA ASP A 93 0.28 6.36 2.67
C ASP A 93 -0.36 5.01 2.99
N ASP A 94 -1.05 4.40 2.02
CA ASP A 94 -1.65 3.06 2.17
C ASP A 94 -0.59 1.99 2.41
N ILE A 95 0.50 2.00 1.64
CA ILE A 95 1.62 1.07 1.81
C ILE A 95 2.25 1.28 3.20
N ALA A 96 2.50 2.53 3.59
CA ALA A 96 3.07 2.85 4.89
C ALA A 96 2.15 2.41 6.03
N ALA A 97 0.83 2.59 5.89
CA ALA A 97 -0.16 2.10 6.84
C ALA A 97 -0.16 0.57 6.93
N GLY A 98 -0.10 -0.13 5.79
CA GLY A 98 -0.01 -1.59 5.73
C GLY A 98 1.25 -2.13 6.41
N VAL A 99 2.41 -1.51 6.16
CA VAL A 99 3.68 -1.88 6.82
C VAL A 99 3.59 -1.68 8.33
N ARG A 100 3.07 -0.54 8.79
CA ARG A 100 2.88 -0.26 10.23
C ARG A 100 1.91 -1.24 10.88
N LYS A 101 0.81 -1.59 10.20
CA LYS A 101 -0.17 -2.57 10.68
C LYS A 101 0.48 -3.95 10.82
N LYS A 102 1.15 -4.44 9.77
CA LYS A 102 1.86 -5.72 9.80
C LYS A 102 2.92 -5.79 10.90
N ALA A 103 3.63 -4.69 11.14
CA ALA A 103 4.61 -4.63 12.24
C ALA A 103 3.97 -4.78 13.62
N LYS A 104 2.78 -4.19 13.83
CA LYS A 104 1.99 -4.36 15.06
C LYS A 104 1.43 -5.76 15.21
N ASP A 105 0.87 -6.32 14.14
CA ASP A 105 0.25 -7.65 14.13
C ASP A 105 1.29 -8.75 14.41
N LEU A 106 2.51 -8.58 13.88
CA LEU A 106 3.64 -9.47 14.17
C LEU A 106 4.35 -9.14 15.48
N GLU A 107 3.86 -8.14 16.23
CA GLU A 107 4.46 -7.67 17.47
C GLU A 107 5.97 -7.39 17.37
N ARG A 108 6.43 -6.95 16.18
CA ARG A 108 7.84 -6.84 15.85
C ARG A 108 8.59 -5.89 16.78
N PHE A 109 7.92 -4.81 17.17
CA PHE A 109 8.48 -3.76 18.03
C PHE A 109 7.67 -3.69 19.33
N ARG A 110 7.74 -4.75 20.13
CA ARG A 110 6.99 -4.89 21.38
C ARG A 110 7.83 -4.54 22.60
N CYS A 111 7.29 -3.67 23.44
CA CYS A 111 7.78 -3.45 24.80
C CYS A 111 7.10 -4.46 25.73
N ASN A 112 7.86 -5.41 26.27
CA ASN A 112 7.33 -6.48 27.14
C ASN A 112 6.81 -5.94 28.48
N LEU A 113 7.49 -4.96 29.07
CA LEU A 113 7.12 -4.36 30.34
C LEU A 113 5.77 -3.62 30.27
N CYS A 114 5.57 -2.85 29.19
CA CYS A 114 4.39 -2.01 29.02
C CYS A 114 3.28 -2.67 28.18
N ASN A 115 3.54 -3.88 27.68
CA ASN A 115 2.75 -4.59 26.68
C ASN A 115 2.30 -3.66 25.53
N TYR A 116 3.25 -2.89 24.99
CA TYR A 116 3.01 -1.89 23.97
C TYR A 116 3.64 -2.30 22.64
N ASN A 117 2.82 -2.38 21.58
CA ASN A 117 3.27 -2.73 20.23
C ASN A 117 3.42 -1.45 19.39
N ALA A 118 4.66 -1.07 19.13
CA ALA A 118 4.99 0.09 18.32
C ALA A 118 4.90 -0.23 16.83
N ALA A 119 4.62 0.81 16.03
CA ALA A 119 4.54 0.67 14.57
C ALA A 119 5.92 0.63 13.88
N THR A 120 6.94 1.16 14.54
CA THR A 120 8.32 1.31 14.03
C THR A 120 9.29 1.20 15.21
N GLN A 121 10.56 0.88 14.93
CA GLN A 121 11.63 0.86 15.94
C GLN A 121 11.77 2.22 16.63
N PHE A 122 11.81 3.31 15.86
CA PHE A 122 11.90 4.67 16.41
C PHE A 122 10.78 4.97 17.42
N ALA A 123 9.56 4.51 17.17
CA ALA A 123 8.44 4.69 18.10
C ALA A 123 8.55 3.82 19.37
N LEU A 124 9.26 2.70 19.30
CA LEU A 124 9.62 1.88 20.47
C LEU A 124 10.73 2.58 21.27
N ASP A 125 11.78 3.04 20.60
CA ASP A 125 12.89 3.75 21.25
C ASP A 125 12.37 5.02 21.98
N ALA A 126 11.52 5.80 21.30
CA ALA A 126 10.87 6.95 21.92
C ALA A 126 9.93 6.57 23.08
N HIS A 127 9.29 5.40 23.01
CA HIS A 127 8.49 4.87 24.12
C HIS A 127 9.37 4.51 25.32
N ASP A 128 10.48 3.81 25.09
CA ASP A 128 11.39 3.35 26.15
C ASP A 128 12.08 4.52 26.86
N LEU A 129 12.32 5.62 26.14
CA LEU A 129 12.84 6.88 26.71
C LEU A 129 11.78 7.72 27.43
N SER A 130 10.50 7.37 27.34
CA SER A 130 9.44 8.17 27.97
C SER A 130 9.45 8.02 29.50
N GLN A 131 9.17 9.11 30.22
CA GLN A 131 9.11 9.08 31.69
C GLN A 131 8.13 8.02 32.21
N ALA A 132 7.01 7.82 31.50
CA ALA A 132 6.02 6.80 31.85
C ALA A 132 6.58 5.37 31.76
N HIS A 133 7.42 5.08 30.76
CA HIS A 133 8.10 3.79 30.66
C HIS A 133 9.16 3.66 31.76
N LEU A 134 9.98 4.69 31.99
CA LEU A 134 11.01 4.67 33.03
C LEU A 134 10.41 4.45 34.43
N ASP A 135 9.29 5.10 34.74
CA ASP A 135 8.57 4.92 36.00
C ASP A 135 7.98 3.51 36.11
N ALA A 136 7.46 2.94 35.01
CA ALA A 136 7.01 1.55 34.98
C ALA A 136 8.18 0.56 35.16
N ALA A 137 9.34 0.86 34.60
CA ALA A 137 10.54 0.03 34.69
C ALA A 137 11.06 -0.01 36.13
N LYS A 138 11.08 1.14 36.80
CA LYS A 138 11.40 1.24 38.23
C LYS A 138 10.45 0.42 39.12
N ARG A 139 9.18 0.28 38.71
CA ARG A 139 8.16 -0.48 39.47
C ARG A 139 8.10 -1.96 39.09
N GLY A 140 8.73 -2.36 37.98
CA GLY A 140 8.64 -3.71 37.42
C GLY A 140 7.31 -4.02 36.71
N PHE A 141 6.35 -3.09 36.69
CA PHE A 141 5.08 -3.26 35.98
C PHE A 141 4.49 -1.91 35.56
N LYS A 142 3.71 -1.91 34.48
CA LYS A 142 2.94 -0.74 34.05
C LYS A 142 1.75 -0.53 34.97
N ALA A 143 1.82 0.51 35.80
CA ALA A 143 0.67 0.96 36.58
C ALA A 143 -0.42 1.48 35.64
N LEU A 144 -1.49 0.70 35.45
CA LEU A 144 -2.70 1.16 34.77
C LEU A 144 -3.38 2.19 35.66
N LYS A 145 -3.17 3.48 35.37
CA LYS A 145 -3.96 4.53 36.01
C LYS A 145 -5.41 4.33 35.56
N PRO A 146 -6.38 4.19 36.49
CA PRO A 146 -7.78 4.16 36.11
C PRO A 146 -8.10 5.46 35.36
N LEU A 147 -8.93 5.35 34.32
CA LEU A 147 -9.42 6.53 33.61
C LEU A 147 -10.13 7.42 34.62
N SER A 148 -9.79 8.70 34.66
CA SER A 148 -10.49 9.64 35.53
C SER A 148 -11.96 9.75 35.11
N ALA A 149 -12.86 10.05 36.05
CA ALA A 149 -14.27 10.30 35.76
C ALA A 149 -14.44 11.35 34.65
N ALA A 150 -13.59 12.39 34.64
CA ALA A 150 -13.56 13.40 33.59
C ALA A 150 -13.15 12.85 32.21
N ALA A 151 -12.28 11.83 32.13
CA ALA A 151 -11.94 11.17 30.88
C ALA A 151 -13.09 10.27 30.39
N LEU A 152 -13.77 9.56 31.29
CA LEU A 152 -14.95 8.76 30.98
C LEU A 152 -16.11 9.64 30.49
N ASN A 153 -16.43 10.72 31.19
CA ASN A 153 -17.48 11.67 30.80
C ASN A 153 -17.19 12.30 29.44
N ARG A 154 -15.92 12.65 29.15
CA ARG A 154 -15.53 13.14 27.81
C ARG A 154 -15.71 12.09 26.72
N ARG A 155 -15.50 10.81 27.02
CA ARG A 155 -15.76 9.72 26.05
C ARG A 155 -17.25 9.51 25.83
N ALA A 156 -18.05 9.49 26.89
CA ALA A 156 -19.50 9.36 26.83
C ALA A 156 -20.12 10.51 26.03
N SER A 157 -19.81 11.76 26.38
CA SER A 157 -20.29 12.94 25.66
C SER A 157 -19.92 12.94 24.17
N ARG A 158 -18.73 12.45 23.80
CA ARG A 158 -18.34 12.30 22.39
C ARG A 158 -19.14 11.21 21.69
N ALA A 159 -19.39 10.08 22.35
CA ALA A 159 -20.21 9.00 21.81
C ALA A 159 -21.66 9.46 21.60
N ASP A 160 -22.22 10.17 22.57
CA ASP A 160 -23.56 10.76 22.49
C ASP A 160 -23.64 11.81 21.36
N ALA A 161 -22.60 12.64 21.20
CA ALA A 161 -22.57 13.62 20.13
C ALA A 161 -22.51 12.98 18.74
N VAL A 162 -21.82 11.85 18.60
CA VAL A 162 -21.78 11.07 17.36
C VAL A 162 -23.11 10.38 17.11
N ALA A 163 -23.71 9.74 18.12
CA ALA A 163 -24.98 9.04 18.01
C ALA A 163 -26.14 9.99 17.69
N ASN A 164 -26.17 11.16 18.33
CA ASN A 164 -27.19 12.19 18.11
C ASN A 164 -26.84 13.15 16.97
N GLN A 165 -25.71 12.95 16.28
CA GLN A 165 -25.24 13.81 15.19
C GLN A 165 -25.19 15.31 15.57
N THR A 166 -24.97 15.66 16.84
CA THR A 166 -25.02 17.06 17.33
C THR A 166 -23.95 17.95 16.69
N HIS A 167 -22.85 17.35 16.23
CA HIS A 167 -21.77 18.05 15.53
C HIS A 167 -21.48 17.38 14.18
N PHE A 168 -22.50 17.27 13.33
CA PHE A 168 -22.43 16.56 12.06
C PHE A 168 -22.22 17.49 10.87
N CYS A 169 -21.30 17.12 9.98
CA CYS A 169 -21.07 17.81 8.72
C CYS A 169 -21.89 17.12 7.62
N ALA A 170 -23.01 17.73 7.23
CA ALA A 170 -23.92 17.18 6.21
C ALA A 170 -23.25 16.94 4.84
N PRO A 171 -22.44 17.87 4.29
CA PRO A 171 -21.79 17.66 3.00
C PRO A 171 -20.83 16.46 2.99
N CYS A 172 -20.15 16.22 4.11
CA CYS A 172 -19.21 15.12 4.28
C CYS A 172 -19.85 13.82 4.79
N ASN A 173 -21.13 13.85 5.18
CA ASN A 173 -21.81 12.80 5.94
C ASN A 173 -20.96 12.25 7.10
N LYS A 174 -20.36 13.12 7.90
CA LYS A 174 -19.43 12.73 8.99
C LYS A 174 -19.72 13.46 10.31
N ALA A 175 -19.82 12.69 11.38
CA ALA A 175 -19.94 13.21 12.74
C ALA A 175 -18.58 13.69 13.29
N CYS A 176 -18.59 14.79 14.05
CA CYS A 176 -17.43 15.36 14.73
C CYS A 176 -17.59 15.24 16.25
N SER A 177 -16.47 15.20 16.98
CA SER A 177 -16.46 15.04 18.44
C SER A 177 -16.76 16.32 19.23
N SER A 178 -16.72 17.48 18.58
CA SER A 178 -16.97 18.78 19.19
C SER A 178 -17.35 19.81 18.12
N SER A 179 -17.94 20.94 18.54
CA SER A 179 -18.23 22.07 17.65
C SER A 179 -16.95 22.68 17.05
N THR A 180 -15.85 22.72 17.80
CA THR A 180 -14.55 23.19 17.30
C THR A 180 -14.01 22.28 16.20
N ASP A 181 -14.15 20.96 16.35
CA ASP A 181 -13.76 19.99 15.31
C ASP A 181 -14.61 20.15 14.06
N LEU A 182 -15.93 20.37 14.23
CA LEU A 182 -16.84 20.64 13.12
C LEU A 182 -16.42 21.90 12.36
N LYS A 183 -16.15 23.01 13.06
CA LYS A 183 -15.67 24.27 12.44
C LYS A 183 -14.36 24.07 11.67
N ARG A 184 -13.37 23.40 12.27
CA ARG A 184 -12.11 23.09 11.56
C ARG A 184 -12.36 22.25 10.32
N ARG A 185 -13.24 21.25 10.42
CA ARG A 185 -13.57 20.39 9.29
C ARG A 185 -14.27 21.15 8.17
N CYS A 186 -15.25 21.98 8.49
CA CYS A 186 -15.93 22.83 7.49
C CYS A 186 -14.95 23.79 6.80
N ASN A 187 -13.97 24.34 7.54
CA ASN A 187 -12.92 25.18 6.97
C ASN A 187 -11.96 24.39 6.05
N LEU A 188 -11.62 23.15 6.40
CA LEU A 188 -10.72 22.29 5.63
C LEU A 188 -11.37 21.70 4.37
N CYS A 189 -12.70 21.61 4.35
CA CYS A 189 -13.45 21.04 3.24
C CYS A 189 -14.10 22.11 2.33
N ASP A 190 -13.73 23.39 2.50
CA ASP A 190 -14.27 24.54 1.72
C ASP A 190 -15.82 24.60 1.66
N HIS A 191 -16.51 24.11 2.69
CA HIS A 191 -17.97 24.12 2.74
C HIS A 191 -18.55 25.46 3.22
N ASN A 192 -17.71 26.43 3.58
CA ASN A 192 -18.13 27.73 4.11
C ASN A 192 -18.74 28.67 3.04
N ALA A 193 -18.80 28.26 1.77
CA ALA A 193 -19.26 29.11 0.67
C ALA A 193 -20.78 29.06 0.40
N ALA A 194 -21.58 28.23 1.09
CA ALA A 194 -22.97 27.94 0.70
C ALA A 194 -24.05 28.30 1.73
N THR A 195 -23.78 29.20 2.67
CA THR A 195 -24.81 29.76 3.57
C THR A 195 -24.67 31.28 3.64
N GLN A 196 -25.18 31.96 2.60
CA GLN A 196 -25.78 33.29 2.68
C GLN A 196 -27.19 33.20 2.11
#